data_AF-A2H7D7-F1
#
_entry.id   AF-A2H7D7-F1
#
_cell.length_a   1.000
_cell.length_b   1.000
_cell.length_c   1.000
_cell.angle_alpha   90.00
_cell.angle_beta   90.00
_cell.angle_gamma   90.00
#
_symmetry.space_group_name_H-M   'P 1'
#
loop_
_entity.id
_entity.type
_entity.pdbx_description
1 polymer ?
#
loop_
_entity_poly.entity_id
_entity_poly.type
_entity_poly.pdbx_seq_one_letter_code
_entity_poly.pdbx_strand_id
1 'polypeptide(L)'
;SDVKKGKPKKRPYRDESTLTNDQKAILEALKQTGNPALIESFWKDNGEKKFYKKRSGQFWKYLCTLPINLERYQIFNELNKRTAALMTEDNCFVYACIQAGVDGETIDHMREVIRVRDFPQSKVQEISDATGIAFNVTIGYFNDSRHNEIKRYIPKECETVRTIDLLLVEDHYMLNERLPMTTYFIRNYIEILKECGGMNIEKQMKIYTKREDKYVVRYDRTTPLWDVMKTLWECKYFEPISYGELFTYTTDLYKQNLAPFKDLTYAPKYCVQLKKKAESKEVNKNKCKFIPEHVS
;
A
#
# COMPACT_ATOMS: atom_id res chain seq x y z
N SER A 1 -29.10 38.92 -4.49
CA SER A 1 -29.59 37.60 -4.04
C SER A 1 -29.12 36.57 -5.05
N ASP A 2 -27.88 36.11 -4.89
CA ASP A 2 -27.20 35.29 -5.88
C ASP A 2 -27.54 33.81 -5.70
N VAL A 3 -28.27 33.29 -6.68
CA VAL A 3 -28.64 31.88 -6.80
C VAL A 3 -27.37 31.06 -7.00
N LYS A 4 -27.00 30.26 -5.98
CA LYS A 4 -25.93 29.26 -6.04
C LYS A 4 -26.19 28.29 -7.21
N LYS A 5 -25.42 28.42 -8.30
CA LYS A 5 -25.33 27.39 -9.33
C LYS A 5 -24.78 26.10 -8.70
N GLY A 6 -25.61 25.07 -8.66
CA GLY A 6 -25.24 23.75 -8.14
C GLY A 6 -24.04 23.15 -8.90
N LYS A 7 -23.22 22.35 -8.21
CA LYS A 7 -22.08 21.62 -8.79
C LYS A 7 -22.55 20.84 -10.04
N PRO A 8 -21.80 20.84 -11.15
CA PRO A 8 -22.16 20.06 -12.33
C PRO A 8 -22.18 18.57 -11.97
N LYS A 9 -23.36 17.93 -12.09
CA LYS A 9 -23.47 16.47 -12.04
C LYS A 9 -22.71 15.89 -13.23
N LYS A 10 -21.64 15.13 -12.99
CA LYS A 10 -20.95 14.36 -14.03
C LYS A 10 -21.98 13.47 -14.72
N ARG A 11 -22.16 13.62 -16.05
CA ARG A 11 -22.95 12.66 -16.83
C ARG A 11 -22.19 11.32 -16.85
N PRO A 12 -22.85 10.18 -16.63
CA PRO A 12 -22.17 8.88 -16.70
C PRO A 12 -21.62 8.66 -18.11
N TYR A 13 -20.39 8.15 -18.18
CA TYR A 13 -19.71 7.83 -19.44
C TYR A 13 -20.37 6.60 -20.06
N ARG A 14 -21.05 6.76 -21.20
CA ARG A 14 -21.74 5.68 -21.94
C ARG A 14 -21.06 5.53 -23.29
N ASP A 15 -20.25 4.50 -23.45
CA ASP A 15 -19.43 4.27 -24.65
C ASP A 15 -19.59 2.82 -25.11
N GLU A 16 -20.32 2.62 -26.21
CA GLU A 16 -20.65 1.31 -26.75
C GLU A 16 -19.43 0.55 -27.28
N SER A 17 -18.32 1.24 -27.57
CA SER A 17 -17.07 0.60 -27.99
C SER A 17 -16.44 -0.27 -26.90
N THR A 18 -16.79 -0.01 -25.63
CA THR A 18 -16.27 -0.72 -24.45
C THR A 18 -17.02 -2.02 -24.14
N LEU A 19 -18.13 -2.31 -24.83
CA LEU A 19 -18.95 -3.49 -24.62
C LEU A 19 -18.47 -4.68 -25.48
N THR A 20 -18.61 -5.89 -24.94
CA THR A 20 -18.45 -7.13 -25.70
C THR A 20 -19.57 -7.28 -26.75
N ASN A 21 -19.38 -8.18 -27.72
CA ASN A 21 -20.36 -8.40 -28.80
C ASN A 21 -21.73 -8.84 -28.26
N ASP A 22 -21.75 -9.69 -27.24
CA ASP A 22 -22.99 -10.15 -26.60
C ASP A 22 -23.69 -9.01 -25.85
N GLN A 23 -22.92 -8.18 -25.14
CA GLN A 23 -23.46 -6.99 -24.46
C GLN A 23 -24.03 -5.95 -25.45
N LYS A 24 -23.42 -5.82 -26.63
CA LYS A 24 -23.94 -4.95 -27.70
C LYS A 24 -25.27 -5.47 -28.24
N ALA A 25 -25.37 -6.78 -28.48
CA ALA A 25 -26.62 -7.41 -28.93
C ALA A 25 -27.75 -7.25 -27.89
N ILE A 26 -27.43 -7.40 -26.60
CA ILE A 26 -28.38 -7.18 -25.50
C ILE A 26 -28.80 -5.70 -25.44
N LEU A 27 -27.86 -4.76 -25.54
CA LEU A 27 -28.18 -3.32 -25.55
C LEU A 27 -29.07 -2.94 -26.75
N GLU A 28 -28.83 -3.53 -27.92
CA GLU A 28 -29.62 -3.28 -29.13
C GLU A 28 -31.04 -3.82 -28.98
N ALA A 29 -31.21 -5.03 -28.44
CA ALA A 29 -32.51 -5.59 -28.10
C ALA A 29 -33.25 -4.70 -27.08
N LEU A 30 -32.55 -4.18 -26.05
CA LEU A 30 -33.13 -3.27 -25.06
C LEU A 30 -33.56 -1.93 -25.68
N LYS A 31 -32.79 -1.38 -26.63
CA LYS A 31 -33.17 -0.16 -27.37
C LYS A 31 -34.47 -0.36 -28.16
N GLN A 32 -34.66 -1.55 -28.75
CA GLN A 32 -35.89 -1.88 -29.49
C GLN A 32 -37.14 -1.95 -28.57
N THR A 33 -36.97 -2.29 -27.30
CA THR A 33 -38.10 -2.27 -26.33
C THR A 33 -38.57 -0.86 -25.96
N GLY A 34 -37.77 0.18 -26.25
CA GLY A 34 -38.11 1.58 -25.97
C GLY A 34 -38.22 1.93 -24.49
N ASN A 35 -37.89 1.03 -23.56
CA ASN A 35 -37.99 1.26 -22.12
C ASN A 35 -36.71 1.94 -21.57
N PRO A 36 -36.75 3.24 -21.20
CA PRO A 36 -35.56 3.97 -20.78
C PRO A 36 -34.94 3.43 -19.49
N ALA A 37 -35.76 2.84 -18.60
CA ALA A 37 -35.31 2.33 -17.31
C ALA A 37 -34.41 1.09 -17.46
N LEU A 38 -34.70 0.23 -18.43
CA LEU A 38 -33.91 -0.98 -18.70
C LEU A 38 -32.57 -0.64 -19.36
N ILE A 39 -32.55 0.38 -20.22
CA ILE A 39 -31.32 0.89 -20.82
C ILE A 39 -30.44 1.53 -19.73
N GLU A 40 -31.05 2.26 -18.79
CA GLU A 40 -30.34 2.85 -17.66
C GLU A 40 -29.77 1.77 -16.71
N SER A 41 -30.53 0.72 -16.40
CA SER A 41 -30.02 -0.39 -15.57
C SER A 41 -28.87 -1.13 -16.26
N PHE A 42 -28.98 -1.39 -17.57
CA PHE A 42 -27.90 -2.01 -18.35
C PHE A 42 -26.59 -1.21 -18.25
N TRP A 43 -26.66 0.12 -18.41
CA TRP A 43 -25.49 0.98 -18.29
C TRP A 43 -25.01 1.14 -16.85
N LYS A 44 -25.88 1.02 -15.85
CA LYS A 44 -25.47 0.96 -14.44
C LYS A 44 -24.63 -0.28 -14.14
N ASP A 45 -25.00 -1.42 -14.73
CA ASP A 45 -24.34 -2.69 -14.49
C ASP A 45 -23.08 -2.90 -15.36
N ASN A 46 -23.03 -2.29 -16.55
CA ASN A 46 -21.98 -2.50 -17.55
C ASN A 46 -21.17 -1.24 -17.93
N GLY A 47 -21.66 -0.04 -17.63
CA GLY A 47 -21.07 1.24 -18.06
C GLY A 47 -20.04 1.82 -17.10
N GLU A 48 -20.04 1.38 -15.84
CA GLU A 48 -18.91 1.67 -14.97
C GLU A 48 -17.77 0.75 -15.35
N LYS A 49 -16.74 1.29 -16.03
CA LYS A 49 -15.40 0.71 -15.92
C LYS A 49 -15.18 0.47 -14.43
N LYS A 50 -15.21 -0.81 -14.01
CA LYS A 50 -14.73 -1.20 -12.69
C LYS A 50 -13.27 -0.80 -12.68
N PHE A 51 -12.98 0.43 -12.26
CA PHE A 51 -11.66 0.83 -11.86
C PHE A 51 -11.39 0.00 -10.62
N TYR A 52 -10.85 -1.20 -10.82
CA TYR A 52 -10.19 -1.90 -9.74
C TYR A 52 -9.16 -0.92 -9.21
N LYS A 53 -9.37 -0.41 -7.98
CA LYS A 53 -8.37 0.41 -7.30
C LYS A 53 -7.06 -0.35 -7.42
N LYS A 54 -6.06 0.26 -8.05
CA LYS A 54 -4.72 -0.31 -8.10
C LYS A 54 -4.28 -0.47 -6.65
N ARG A 55 -4.09 -1.71 -6.21
CA ARG A 55 -3.56 -2.00 -4.88
C ARG A 55 -2.07 -1.64 -4.92
N SER A 56 -1.72 -0.54 -4.30
CA SER A 56 -0.35 -0.06 -4.24
C SER A 56 -0.02 0.44 -2.84
N GLY A 57 1.27 0.52 -2.53
CA GLY A 57 1.75 1.23 -1.35
C GLY A 57 1.83 2.71 -1.67
N GLN A 58 1.30 3.55 -0.79
CA GLN A 58 1.25 4.99 -0.82
C GLN A 58 1.50 5.50 0.60
N PHE A 59 1.53 6.83 0.76
CA PHE A 59 1.60 7.48 2.05
C PHE A 59 0.43 7.05 2.97
N TRP A 60 0.73 6.77 4.23
CA TRP A 60 -0.29 6.57 5.25
C TRP A 60 -1.02 7.89 5.55
N LYS A 61 -2.33 7.94 5.26
CA LYS A 61 -3.09 9.20 5.15
C LYS A 61 -3.59 9.76 6.49
N TYR A 62 -3.22 9.16 7.62
CA TYR A 62 -3.81 9.46 8.92
C TYR A 62 -2.77 9.64 10.04
N LEU A 63 -3.02 10.54 10.98
CA LEU A 63 -2.35 10.58 12.28
C LEU A 63 -3.11 9.71 13.27
N CYS A 64 -2.40 9.10 14.22
CA CYS A 64 -2.99 8.35 15.33
C CYS A 64 -3.09 9.25 16.56
N THR A 65 -4.30 9.60 16.97
CA THR A 65 -4.54 10.48 18.13
C THR A 65 -4.39 9.77 19.47
N LEU A 66 -4.44 8.44 19.49
CA LEU A 66 -4.11 7.66 20.67
C LEU A 66 -2.59 7.74 20.91
N PRO A 67 -2.09 8.14 22.10
CA PRO A 67 -0.65 8.36 22.34
C PRO A 67 0.11 7.04 22.54
N ILE A 68 0.16 6.25 21.48
CA ILE A 68 0.91 5.00 21.35
C ILE A 68 1.93 5.12 20.23
N ASN A 69 3.10 4.52 20.42
CA ASN A 69 4.14 4.52 19.39
C ASN A 69 3.84 3.44 18.33
N LEU A 70 3.52 3.90 17.12
CA LEU A 70 3.35 3.06 15.92
C LEU A 70 4.31 3.48 14.79
N GLU A 71 5.40 4.21 15.11
CA GLU A 71 6.37 4.71 14.12
C GLU A 71 6.97 3.56 13.28
N ARG A 72 7.12 2.37 13.88
CA ARG A 72 7.59 1.13 13.23
C ARG A 72 6.72 0.70 12.04
N TYR A 73 5.49 1.20 11.93
CA TYR A 73 4.58 0.96 10.80
C TYR A 73 4.33 2.22 9.97
N GLN A 74 5.16 3.26 10.14
CA GLN A 74 4.98 4.60 9.56
C GLN A 74 3.64 5.27 9.92
N ILE A 75 3.11 4.97 11.11
CA ILE A 75 1.93 5.62 11.67
C ILE A 75 2.40 6.53 12.82
N PHE A 76 2.13 7.82 12.70
CA PHE A 76 2.64 8.85 13.61
C PHE A 76 1.52 9.50 14.40
N ASN A 77 1.83 9.98 15.60
CA ASN A 77 0.87 10.74 16.41
C ASN A 77 0.81 12.22 16.02
N GLU A 78 1.90 12.74 15.45
CA GLU A 78 2.02 14.13 15.05
C GLU A 78 2.83 14.26 13.74
N LEU A 79 2.55 15.34 13.03
CA LEU A 79 3.28 15.71 11.84
C LEU A 79 4.29 16.81 12.16
N ASN A 80 5.57 16.51 11.99
CA ASN A 80 6.68 17.43 12.17
C ASN A 80 7.75 17.13 11.12
N LYS A 81 8.84 17.91 11.09
CA LYS A 81 9.91 17.74 10.09
C LYS A 81 10.55 16.34 10.11
N ARG A 82 10.68 15.72 11.30
CA ARG A 82 11.26 14.37 11.46
C ARG A 82 10.28 13.31 10.93
N THR A 83 9.02 13.35 11.34
CA THR A 83 8.02 12.35 10.92
C THR A 83 7.74 12.49 9.43
N ALA A 84 7.67 13.72 8.90
CA ALA A 84 7.59 13.97 7.46
C ALA A 84 8.77 13.37 6.70
N ALA A 85 10.01 13.51 7.18
CA ALA A 85 11.18 12.89 6.57
C ALA A 85 11.06 11.35 6.56
N LEU A 86 10.71 10.72 7.68
CA LEU A 86 10.52 9.27 7.77
C LEU A 86 9.39 8.75 6.88
N MET A 87 8.34 9.55 6.67
CA MET A 87 7.24 9.24 5.75
C MET A 87 7.62 9.41 4.27
N THR A 88 8.70 10.13 3.98
CA THR A 88 9.04 10.58 2.62
C THR A 88 10.31 9.96 2.05
N GLU A 89 11.22 9.50 2.91
CA GLU A 89 12.52 8.94 2.55
C GLU A 89 12.40 7.60 1.81
N ASP A 90 11.72 6.63 2.41
CA ASP A 90 11.57 5.26 1.89
C ASP A 90 10.14 4.93 1.47
N ASN A 91 10.02 4.02 0.50
CA ASN A 91 8.74 3.40 0.17
C ASN A 91 8.23 2.60 1.38
N CYS A 92 6.93 2.62 1.68
CA CYS A 92 6.36 1.85 2.78
C CYS A 92 6.67 0.33 2.72
N PHE A 93 6.76 -0.23 1.52
CA PHE A 93 7.18 -1.62 1.32
C PHE A 93 8.64 -1.84 1.75
N VAL A 94 9.54 -0.95 1.32
CA VAL A 94 10.97 -1.00 1.67
C VAL A 94 11.16 -0.75 3.16
N TYR A 95 10.44 0.22 3.72
CA TYR A 95 10.44 0.52 5.15
C TYR A 95 10.00 -0.68 5.98
N ALA A 96 8.92 -1.37 5.59
CA ALA A 96 8.49 -2.60 6.26
C ALA A 96 9.59 -3.69 6.21
N CYS A 97 10.33 -3.80 5.11
CA CYS A 97 11.47 -4.71 4.99
C CYS A 97 12.65 -4.32 5.90
N ILE A 98 12.93 -3.01 6.02
CA ILE A 98 13.93 -2.48 6.98
C ILE A 98 13.54 -2.89 8.40
N GLN A 99 12.28 -2.69 8.78
CA GLN A 99 11.76 -3.03 10.11
C GLN A 99 11.73 -4.55 10.37
N ALA A 100 11.62 -5.35 9.32
CA ALA A 100 11.76 -6.80 9.38
C ALA A 100 13.23 -7.26 9.56
N GLY A 101 14.21 -6.35 9.50
CA GLY A 101 15.62 -6.66 9.65
C GLY A 101 16.22 -7.31 8.40
N VAL A 102 15.83 -6.86 7.20
CA VAL A 102 16.53 -7.21 5.95
C VAL A 102 17.89 -6.49 5.93
N ASP A 103 18.92 -7.15 5.39
CA ASP A 103 20.27 -6.61 5.34
C ASP A 103 20.37 -5.37 4.44
N GLY A 104 21.34 -4.49 4.74
CA GLY A 104 21.51 -3.22 4.04
C GLY A 104 21.70 -3.37 2.53
N GLU A 105 22.47 -4.38 2.08
CA GLU A 105 22.72 -4.59 0.65
C GLU A 105 21.43 -4.95 -0.10
N THR A 106 20.59 -5.80 0.49
CA THR A 106 19.29 -6.15 -0.08
C THR A 106 18.33 -4.95 -0.07
N ILE A 107 18.33 -4.15 1.00
CA ILE A 107 17.51 -2.93 1.08
C ILE A 107 17.94 -1.91 0.03
N ASP A 108 19.24 -1.70 -0.14
CA ASP A 108 19.76 -0.75 -1.13
C ASP A 108 19.34 -1.20 -2.53
N HIS A 109 19.46 -2.49 -2.87
CA HIS A 109 18.93 -3.02 -4.12
C HIS A 109 17.41 -2.78 -4.28
N MET A 110 16.61 -3.00 -3.24
CA MET A 110 15.18 -2.69 -3.28
C MET A 110 14.90 -1.21 -3.56
N ARG A 111 15.72 -0.28 -3.05
CA ARG A 111 15.61 1.16 -3.34
C ARG A 111 15.95 1.48 -4.79
N GLU A 112 16.90 0.77 -5.41
CA GLU A 112 17.24 0.97 -6.83
C GLU A 112 16.09 0.60 -7.76
N VAL A 113 15.35 -0.46 -7.39
CA VAL A 113 14.22 -1.00 -8.15
C VAL A 113 12.93 -0.21 -7.86
N ILE A 114 12.65 0.06 -6.58
CA ILE A 114 11.45 0.77 -6.11
C ILE A 114 11.79 2.25 -5.95
N ARG A 115 11.80 2.98 -7.07
CA ARG A 115 12.12 4.43 -7.09
C ARG A 115 10.92 5.34 -6.87
N VAL A 116 9.73 4.77 -6.98
CA VAL A 116 8.46 5.49 -6.84
C VAL A 116 7.80 5.14 -5.52
N ARG A 117 7.11 6.11 -4.94
CA ARG A 117 6.28 5.89 -3.74
C ARG A 117 5.14 4.92 -4.00
N ASP A 118 4.52 4.99 -5.17
CA ASP A 118 3.41 4.13 -5.56
C ASP A 118 3.91 2.75 -6.00
N PHE A 119 4.00 1.79 -5.06
CA PHE A 119 4.50 0.44 -5.37
C PHE A 119 3.36 -0.56 -5.52
N PRO A 120 3.04 -1.03 -6.73
CA PRO A 120 1.90 -1.90 -6.97
C PRO A 120 2.16 -3.34 -6.51
N GLN A 121 1.12 -3.97 -5.97
CA GLN A 121 1.14 -5.37 -5.53
C GLN A 121 1.58 -6.35 -6.64
N SER A 122 1.32 -6.05 -7.91
CA SER A 122 1.71 -6.90 -9.04
C SER A 122 3.22 -7.08 -9.19
N LYS A 123 4.02 -6.13 -8.67
CA LYS A 123 5.48 -6.15 -8.76
C LYS A 123 6.17 -6.81 -7.56
N VAL A 124 5.41 -7.22 -6.54
CA VAL A 124 5.98 -7.89 -5.35
C VAL A 124 6.68 -9.21 -5.72
N GLN A 125 6.16 -9.92 -6.73
CA GLN A 125 6.79 -11.15 -7.23
C GLN A 125 8.19 -10.89 -7.80
N GLU A 126 8.38 -9.81 -8.55
CA GLU A 126 9.69 -9.46 -9.13
C GLU A 126 10.74 -9.22 -8.03
N ILE A 127 10.34 -8.56 -6.93
CA ILE A 127 11.22 -8.35 -5.77
C ILE A 127 11.50 -9.67 -5.04
N SER A 128 10.49 -10.53 -4.90
CA SER A 128 10.64 -11.86 -4.31
C SER A 128 11.66 -12.70 -5.06
N ASP A 129 11.54 -12.76 -6.38
CA ASP A 129 12.45 -13.50 -7.25
C ASP A 129 13.89 -12.93 -7.21
N ALA A 130 14.03 -11.61 -7.21
CA ALA A 130 15.35 -10.95 -7.17
C ALA A 130 16.09 -11.08 -5.83
N THR A 131 15.35 -11.11 -4.70
CA THR A 131 15.94 -11.08 -3.35
C THR A 131 15.97 -12.43 -2.66
N GLY A 132 15.22 -13.42 -3.16
CA GLY A 132 15.04 -14.72 -2.48
C GLY A 132 14.18 -14.64 -1.22
N ILE A 133 13.47 -13.52 -1.01
CA ILE A 133 12.57 -13.32 0.13
C ILE A 133 11.15 -13.69 -0.29
N ALA A 134 10.49 -14.55 0.48
CA ALA A 134 9.06 -14.80 0.33
C ALA A 134 8.25 -13.73 1.07
N PHE A 135 7.16 -13.26 0.46
CA PHE A 135 6.27 -12.25 1.05
C PHE A 135 4.85 -12.80 1.18
N ASN A 136 4.29 -12.74 2.40
CA ASN A 136 2.87 -12.99 2.63
C ASN A 136 2.17 -11.65 2.86
N VAL A 137 1.39 -11.19 1.90
CA VAL A 137 0.67 -9.92 1.98
C VAL A 137 -0.77 -10.19 2.39
N THR A 138 -1.09 -9.87 3.65
CA THR A 138 -2.46 -9.84 4.16
C THR A 138 -3.12 -8.53 3.76
N ILE A 139 -4.28 -8.58 3.11
CA ILE A 139 -4.98 -7.41 2.60
C ILE A 139 -6.18 -7.15 3.50
N GLY A 140 -6.15 -6.02 4.19
CA GLY A 140 -7.18 -5.62 5.15
C GLY A 140 -8.03 -4.47 4.64
N TYR A 141 -9.32 -4.52 4.95
CA TYR A 141 -10.31 -3.52 4.58
C TYR A 141 -11.11 -3.08 5.80
N PHE A 142 -11.08 -1.79 6.15
CA PHE A 142 -11.81 -1.30 7.32
C PHE A 142 -13.33 -1.38 7.15
N ASN A 143 -13.82 -1.11 5.94
CA ASN A 143 -15.25 -0.99 5.63
C ASN A 143 -15.82 -2.22 4.89
N ASP A 144 -15.01 -3.24 4.64
CA ASP A 144 -15.48 -4.46 3.95
C ASP A 144 -15.62 -5.60 4.97
N SER A 145 -16.75 -6.30 4.93
CA SER A 145 -16.99 -7.48 5.74
C SER A 145 -16.27 -8.72 5.21
N ARG A 146 -15.61 -8.60 4.05
CA ARG A 146 -14.76 -9.66 3.50
C ARG A 146 -13.66 -10.05 4.49
N HIS A 147 -13.42 -11.36 4.57
CA HIS A 147 -12.24 -11.90 5.23
C HIS A 147 -10.97 -11.36 4.57
N ASN A 148 -9.94 -11.13 5.38
CA ASN A 148 -8.64 -10.70 4.88
C ASN A 148 -8.13 -11.70 3.84
N GLU A 149 -7.79 -11.21 2.66
CA GLU A 149 -7.20 -12.02 1.59
C GLU A 149 -5.69 -12.09 1.84
N ILE A 150 -5.11 -13.29 1.82
CA ILE A 150 -3.65 -13.47 1.92
C ILE A 150 -3.12 -13.83 0.55
N LYS A 151 -2.24 -12.99 0.01
CA LYS A 151 -1.48 -13.28 -1.21
C LYS A 151 -0.05 -13.65 -0.87
N ARG A 152 0.41 -14.77 -1.42
CA ARG A 152 1.75 -15.29 -1.19
C ARG A 152 2.60 -15.11 -2.44
N TYR A 153 3.78 -14.55 -2.25
CA TYR A 153 4.81 -14.37 -3.27
C TYR A 153 6.01 -15.18 -2.82
N ILE A 154 6.28 -16.25 -3.56
CA ILE A 154 7.37 -17.18 -3.25
C ILE A 154 8.37 -17.07 -4.41
N PRO A 155 9.69 -16.96 -4.13
CA PRO A 155 10.69 -16.92 -5.18
C PRO A 155 10.60 -18.16 -6.07
N LYS A 156 10.62 -17.97 -7.38
CA LYS A 156 10.51 -19.07 -8.36
C LYS A 156 11.86 -19.61 -8.81
N GLU A 157 12.89 -18.75 -8.78
CA GLU A 157 14.20 -19.03 -9.38
C GLU A 157 15.28 -19.36 -8.34
N CYS A 158 15.00 -19.18 -7.05
CA CYS A 158 15.96 -19.40 -5.97
C CYS A 158 15.29 -19.97 -4.71
N GLU A 159 16.10 -20.52 -3.80
CA GLU A 159 15.62 -20.97 -2.49
C GLU A 159 15.15 -19.80 -1.64
N THR A 160 14.09 -20.04 -0.86
CA THR A 160 13.55 -19.02 0.06
C THR A 160 14.48 -18.86 1.25
N VAL A 161 15.17 -17.72 1.31
CA VAL A 161 16.11 -17.39 2.39
C VAL A 161 15.34 -17.02 3.66
N ARG A 162 14.21 -16.33 3.50
CA ARG A 162 13.35 -15.90 4.61
C ARG A 162 11.95 -15.56 4.12
N THR A 163 11.02 -15.50 5.06
CA THR A 163 9.64 -15.07 4.82
C THR A 163 9.33 -13.81 5.61
N ILE A 164 8.65 -12.84 4.99
CA ILE A 164 8.19 -11.60 5.61
C ILE A 164 6.67 -11.51 5.48
N ASP A 165 6.00 -11.35 6.61
CA ASP A 165 4.56 -11.12 6.66
C ASP A 165 4.28 -9.62 6.61
N LEU A 166 3.50 -9.19 5.63
CA LEU A 166 3.12 -7.81 5.40
C LEU A 166 1.61 -7.64 5.52
N LEU A 167 1.19 -6.45 5.93
CA LEU A 167 -0.19 -6.00 5.98
C LEU A 167 -0.36 -4.85 4.99
N LEU A 168 -1.31 -4.95 4.08
CA LEU A 168 -1.69 -3.89 3.13
C LEU A 168 -3.08 -3.37 3.49
N VAL A 169 -3.14 -2.13 3.99
CA VAL A 169 -4.38 -1.46 4.42
C VAL A 169 -4.37 -0.02 3.94
N GLU A 170 -5.48 0.47 3.39
CA GLU A 170 -5.62 1.85 2.88
C GLU A 170 -4.47 2.28 1.94
N ASP A 171 -4.09 1.37 1.04
CA ASP A 171 -2.98 1.55 0.11
C ASP A 171 -1.63 1.78 0.84
N HIS A 172 -1.36 1.13 1.97
CA HIS A 172 -0.08 1.26 2.70
C HIS A 172 0.42 -0.10 3.19
N TYR A 173 1.70 -0.42 2.92
CA TYR A 173 2.36 -1.63 3.40
C TYR A 173 2.93 -1.42 4.80
N MET A 174 2.68 -2.37 5.69
CA MET A 174 3.20 -2.40 7.05
C MET A 174 3.76 -3.80 7.35
N LEU A 175 4.70 -3.88 8.28
CA LEU A 175 5.12 -5.17 8.83
C LEU A 175 3.97 -5.80 9.63
N ASN A 176 3.56 -7.02 9.29
CA ASN A 176 2.46 -7.70 9.98
C ASN A 176 2.98 -8.51 11.16
N GLU A 177 3.05 -7.88 12.33
CA GLU A 177 3.48 -8.52 13.58
C GLU A 177 2.42 -8.38 14.68
N ARG A 178 2.72 -8.94 15.86
CA ARG A 178 1.83 -8.84 17.02
C ARG A 178 2.36 -7.77 17.97
N LEU A 179 1.49 -6.88 18.40
CA LEU A 179 1.84 -5.80 19.32
C LEU A 179 1.59 -6.21 20.77
N PRO A 180 2.45 -5.78 21.72
CA PRO A 180 2.29 -6.03 23.14
C PRO A 180 1.21 -5.15 23.78
N MET A 181 0.00 -5.13 23.20
CA MET A 181 -1.13 -4.35 23.69
C MET A 181 -2.44 -5.09 23.46
N THR A 182 -3.50 -4.68 24.17
CA THR A 182 -4.84 -5.26 24.01
C THR A 182 -5.76 -4.30 23.23
N THR A 183 -6.78 -4.87 22.58
CA THR A 183 -7.86 -4.06 21.99
C THR A 183 -8.76 -3.43 23.05
N TYR A 184 -8.82 -4.01 24.26
CA TYR A 184 -9.57 -3.45 25.39
C TYR A 184 -8.99 -2.11 25.82
N PHE A 185 -7.66 -2.01 25.92
CA PHE A 185 -6.98 -0.76 26.23
C PHE A 185 -7.36 0.35 25.23
N ILE A 186 -7.36 0.04 23.92
CA ILE A 186 -7.70 1.02 22.88
C ILE A 186 -9.15 1.49 23.06
N ARG A 187 -10.09 0.57 23.28
CA ARG A 187 -11.52 0.89 23.41
C ARG A 187 -11.85 1.70 24.66
N ASN A 188 -11.14 1.47 25.75
CA ASN A 188 -11.42 2.04 27.07
C ASN A 188 -10.34 3.05 27.51
N TYR A 189 -9.54 3.59 26.59
CA TYR A 189 -8.39 4.43 26.91
C TYR A 189 -8.72 5.60 27.83
N ILE A 190 -9.82 6.32 27.56
CA ILE A 190 -10.22 7.51 28.33
C ILE A 190 -10.52 7.14 29.80
N GLU A 191 -11.22 6.03 30.02
CA GLU A 191 -11.58 5.54 31.36
C GLU A 191 -10.33 5.06 32.11
N ILE A 192 -9.48 4.29 31.42
CA ILE A 192 -8.20 3.80 31.95
C ILE A 192 -7.29 4.98 32.32
N LEU A 193 -7.20 6.03 31.50
CA LEU A 193 -6.40 7.20 31.79
C LEU A 193 -6.90 7.92 33.05
N LYS A 194 -8.22 7.98 33.25
CA LYS A 194 -8.83 8.63 34.41
C LYS A 194 -8.61 7.84 35.71
N GLU A 195 -8.75 6.52 35.68
CA GLU A 195 -8.66 5.66 36.86
C GLU A 195 -7.22 5.17 37.14
N CYS A 196 -6.38 5.05 36.12
CA CYS A 196 -5.03 4.51 36.16
C CYS A 196 -3.96 5.50 35.66
N GLY A 197 -4.24 6.81 35.61
CA GLY A 197 -3.32 7.81 35.06
C GLY A 197 -1.93 7.86 35.70
N GLY A 198 -1.79 7.41 36.96
CA GLY A 198 -0.48 7.26 37.62
C GLY A 198 0.35 6.05 37.16
N MET A 199 -0.20 5.20 36.30
CA MET A 199 0.48 4.02 35.75
C MET A 199 1.18 4.36 34.44
N ASN A 200 2.37 3.80 34.20
CA ASN A 200 3.03 3.89 32.88
C ASN A 200 2.11 3.35 31.76
N ILE A 201 2.06 4.08 30.64
CA ILE A 201 1.31 3.74 29.43
C ILE A 201 1.55 2.30 28.96
N GLU A 202 2.79 1.80 29.02
CA GLU A 202 3.11 0.42 28.61
C GLU A 202 2.35 -0.63 29.43
N LYS A 203 2.17 -0.36 30.73
CA LYS A 203 1.41 -1.25 31.61
C LYS A 203 -0.10 -1.06 31.40
N GLN A 204 -0.55 0.15 31.09
CA GLN A 204 -1.94 0.40 30.70
C GLN A 204 -2.30 -0.34 29.41
N MET A 205 -1.41 -0.37 28.42
CA MET A 205 -1.58 -1.11 27.15
C MET A 205 -1.82 -2.60 27.35
N LYS A 206 -1.40 -3.16 28.49
CA LYS A 206 -1.57 -4.56 28.88
C LYS A 206 -2.88 -4.85 29.62
N ILE A 207 -3.72 -3.85 29.91
CA ILE A 207 -5.03 -4.03 30.53
C ILE A 207 -5.94 -4.77 29.55
N TYR A 208 -6.42 -5.94 29.93
CA TYR A 208 -7.25 -6.79 29.05
C TYR A 208 -8.75 -6.70 29.38
N THR A 209 -9.10 -6.45 30.63
CA THR A 209 -10.50 -6.41 31.09
C THR A 209 -10.59 -5.74 32.46
N LYS A 210 -11.79 -5.37 32.88
CA LYS A 210 -12.12 -4.93 34.24
C LYS A 210 -13.02 -5.99 34.88
N ARG A 211 -12.65 -6.47 36.07
CA ARG A 211 -13.42 -7.44 36.87
C ARG A 211 -13.53 -6.93 38.29
N GLU A 212 -14.73 -6.91 38.86
CA GLU A 212 -14.96 -6.47 40.24
C GLU A 212 -14.29 -5.11 40.53
N ASP A 213 -14.47 -4.15 39.61
CA ASP A 213 -13.85 -2.81 39.61
C ASP A 213 -12.31 -2.76 39.60
N LYS A 214 -11.63 -3.88 39.34
CA LYS A 214 -10.18 -3.94 39.19
C LYS A 214 -9.78 -4.25 37.75
N TYR A 215 -8.83 -3.47 37.23
CA TYR A 215 -8.23 -3.76 35.93
C TYR A 215 -7.30 -4.98 36.00
N VAL A 216 -7.48 -5.89 35.07
CA VAL A 216 -6.65 -7.09 34.93
C VAL A 216 -5.60 -6.85 33.85
N VAL A 217 -4.33 -6.89 34.25
CA VAL A 217 -3.17 -6.74 33.37
C VAL A 217 -2.67 -8.12 32.92
N ARG A 218 -2.37 -8.28 31.63
CA ARG A 218 -1.84 -9.51 31.02
C ARG A 218 -0.62 -9.20 30.16
N TYR A 219 0.58 -9.47 30.67
CA TYR A 219 1.84 -9.15 30.00
C TYR A 219 2.16 -10.06 28.82
N ASP A 220 1.74 -11.32 28.90
CA ASP A 220 1.86 -12.35 27.87
C ASP A 220 1.01 -12.05 26.62
N ARG A 221 -0.07 -11.29 26.80
CA ARG A 221 -1.00 -11.02 25.72
C ARG A 221 -0.40 -10.07 24.69
N THR A 222 -0.52 -10.48 23.44
CA THR A 222 -0.23 -9.69 22.24
C THR A 222 -1.43 -9.73 21.30
N THR A 223 -1.60 -8.69 20.49
CA THR A 223 -2.71 -8.56 19.52
C THR A 223 -2.12 -8.42 18.12
N PRO A 224 -2.66 -9.09 17.08
CA PRO A 224 -2.24 -8.86 15.69
C PRO A 224 -2.37 -7.37 15.31
N LEU A 225 -1.43 -6.85 14.51
CA LEU A 225 -1.50 -5.48 14.01
C LEU A 225 -2.85 -5.17 13.34
N TRP A 226 -3.39 -6.10 12.55
CA TRP A 226 -4.71 -5.93 11.92
C TRP A 226 -5.82 -5.62 12.94
N ASP A 227 -5.88 -6.34 14.06
CA ASP A 227 -6.90 -6.14 15.08
C ASP A 227 -6.70 -4.80 15.81
N VAL A 228 -5.45 -4.39 16.02
CA VAL A 228 -5.12 -3.05 16.57
C VAL A 228 -5.60 -1.97 15.61
N MET A 229 -5.24 -2.05 14.33
CA MET A 229 -5.63 -1.09 13.30
C MET A 229 -7.14 -0.98 13.15
N LYS A 230 -7.82 -2.13 13.10
CA LYS A 230 -9.29 -2.18 13.03
C LYS A 230 -9.93 -1.53 14.25
N THR A 231 -9.42 -1.82 15.45
CA THR A 231 -9.94 -1.21 16.68
C THR A 231 -9.69 0.30 16.73
N LEU A 232 -8.52 0.77 16.31
CA LEU A 232 -8.20 2.20 16.21
C LEU A 232 -9.15 2.92 15.24
N TRP A 233 -9.46 2.28 14.11
CA TRP A 233 -10.41 2.79 13.13
C TRP A 233 -11.84 2.85 13.69
N GLU A 234 -12.32 1.77 14.31
CA GLU A 234 -13.64 1.71 14.96
C GLU A 234 -13.80 2.78 16.05
N CYS A 235 -12.75 3.02 16.84
CA CYS A 235 -12.72 4.02 17.90
C CYS A 235 -12.42 5.45 17.40
N LYS A 236 -12.25 5.66 16.08
CA LYS A 236 -11.98 6.97 15.46
C LYS A 236 -10.70 7.65 15.96
N TYR A 237 -9.66 6.87 16.25
CA TYR A 237 -8.34 7.39 16.61
C TYR A 237 -7.49 7.81 15.40
N PHE A 238 -8.03 7.73 14.18
CA PHE A 238 -7.35 8.17 12.97
C PHE A 238 -7.90 9.51 12.48
N GLU A 239 -7.03 10.52 12.46
CA GLU A 239 -7.33 11.84 11.92
C GLU A 239 -6.66 12.00 10.54
N PRO A 240 -7.40 12.43 9.50
CA PRO A 240 -6.82 12.58 8.18
C PRO A 240 -5.78 13.69 8.15
N ILE A 241 -4.64 13.41 7.53
CA ILE A 241 -3.59 14.41 7.26
C ILE A 241 -4.02 15.21 6.04
N SER A 242 -4.05 16.54 6.13
CA SER A 242 -4.25 17.36 4.95
C SER A 242 -2.98 17.41 4.11
N TYR A 243 -3.14 17.45 2.78
CA TYR A 243 -1.99 17.63 1.88
C TYR A 243 -1.21 18.90 2.22
N GLY A 244 -1.89 19.99 2.60
CA GLY A 244 -1.25 21.24 2.98
C GLY A 244 -0.29 21.08 4.16
N GLU A 245 -0.70 20.35 5.20
CA GLU A 245 0.14 20.06 6.38
C GLU A 245 1.34 19.18 6.04
N LEU A 246 1.22 18.25 5.09
CA LEU A 246 2.39 17.48 4.64
C LEU A 246 3.39 18.36 3.88
N PHE A 247 2.88 19.20 2.98
CA PHE A 247 3.69 20.10 2.16
C PHE A 247 4.40 21.21 2.95
N THR A 248 3.90 21.59 4.14
CA THR A 248 4.61 22.58 4.98
C THR A 248 5.93 22.02 5.52
N TYR A 249 6.05 20.70 5.71
CA TYR A 249 7.26 20.06 6.22
C TYR A 249 8.14 19.46 5.13
N THR A 250 7.60 19.25 3.93
CA THR A 250 8.34 18.76 2.77
C THR A 250 8.48 19.88 1.74
N THR A 251 9.64 20.54 1.68
CA THR A 251 9.96 21.57 0.67
C THR A 251 9.95 21.05 -0.78
N ASP A 252 9.81 19.74 -0.98
CA ASP A 252 9.86 19.10 -2.28
C ASP A 252 8.46 18.90 -2.86
N LEU A 253 7.90 19.95 -3.47
CA LEU A 253 6.66 19.92 -4.26
C LEU A 253 6.63 18.83 -5.36
N TYR A 254 7.77 18.21 -5.70
CA TYR A 254 7.93 17.40 -6.92
C TYR A 254 8.85 16.17 -6.80
N LYS A 255 9.39 15.82 -5.62
CA LYS A 255 10.18 14.58 -5.49
C LYS A 255 9.24 13.40 -5.21
N GLN A 256 8.62 12.89 -6.26
CA GLN A 256 8.11 11.51 -6.27
C GLN A 256 9.24 10.47 -6.18
N ASN A 257 10.49 10.93 -6.38
CA ASN A 257 11.69 10.12 -6.28
C ASN A 257 12.06 9.95 -4.81
N LEU A 258 12.18 8.68 -4.40
CA LEU A 258 12.64 8.25 -3.08
C LEU A 258 14.12 8.59 -2.85
N ALA A 259 14.63 8.24 -1.66
CA ALA A 259 16.01 8.53 -1.25
C ALA A 259 17.04 8.33 -2.40
N PRO A 260 17.92 9.31 -2.64
CA PRO A 260 18.94 9.21 -3.69
C PRO A 260 19.94 8.10 -3.38
N PHE A 261 20.61 7.60 -4.41
CA PHE A 261 21.71 6.64 -4.27
C PHE A 261 22.73 7.12 -3.23
N LYS A 262 23.14 6.22 -2.33
CA LYS A 262 24.14 6.51 -1.31
C LYS A 262 25.52 6.71 -1.94
N ASP A 263 25.83 5.91 -2.96
CA ASP A 263 27.00 6.04 -3.83
C ASP A 263 26.75 5.31 -5.18
N LEU A 264 27.74 5.30 -6.06
CA LEU A 264 27.71 4.59 -7.34
C LEU A 264 28.16 3.12 -7.22
N THR A 265 28.36 2.61 -6.00
CA THR A 265 28.80 1.23 -5.77
C THR A 265 27.58 0.32 -5.81
N TYR A 266 27.70 -0.80 -6.52
CA TYR A 266 26.61 -1.76 -6.68
C TYR A 266 26.98 -3.09 -6.04
N ALA A 267 25.98 -3.81 -5.51
CA ALA A 267 26.17 -5.13 -4.95
C ALA A 267 26.37 -6.16 -6.08
N PRO A 268 27.54 -6.82 -6.20
CA PRO A 268 27.82 -7.72 -7.32
C PRO A 268 26.86 -8.91 -7.41
N LYS A 269 26.23 -9.31 -6.30
CA LYS A 269 25.22 -10.37 -6.24
C LYS A 269 23.96 -10.09 -7.06
N TYR A 270 23.60 -8.82 -7.25
CA TYR A 270 22.37 -8.41 -7.95
C TYR A 270 22.63 -7.83 -9.35
N CYS A 271 23.90 -7.65 -9.72
CA CYS A 271 24.27 -7.15 -11.03
C CYS A 271 24.63 -8.28 -11.99
N VAL A 272 23.96 -8.29 -13.14
CA VAL A 272 24.22 -9.21 -14.25
C VAL A 272 25.69 -9.20 -14.66
N GLN A 273 26.27 -10.39 -14.74
CA GLN A 273 27.58 -10.60 -15.37
C GLN A 273 27.52 -10.10 -16.82
N LEU A 274 28.61 -9.47 -17.29
CA LEU A 274 28.79 -9.09 -18.69
C LEU A 274 28.39 -10.24 -19.61
N LYS A 275 27.49 -9.98 -20.57
CA LYS A 275 27.19 -10.94 -21.65
C LYS A 275 28.51 -11.44 -22.22
N LYS A 276 28.74 -12.76 -22.19
CA LYS A 276 29.83 -13.38 -22.97
C LYS A 276 29.70 -12.86 -24.40
N LYS A 277 30.79 -12.34 -24.98
CA LYS A 277 30.83 -11.90 -26.37
C LYS A 277 30.23 -13.03 -27.21
N ALA A 278 29.22 -12.71 -28.01
CA ALA A 278 28.64 -13.68 -28.92
C ALA A 278 29.79 -14.23 -29.78
N GLU A 279 29.98 -15.55 -29.76
CA GLU A 279 30.83 -16.19 -30.76
C GLU A 279 30.24 -15.84 -32.13
N SER A 280 31.08 -15.29 -33.00
CA SER A 280 30.68 -14.88 -34.33
C SER A 280 30.19 -16.11 -35.09
N LYS A 281 28.86 -16.29 -35.15
CA LYS A 281 28.27 -17.12 -36.20
C LYS A 281 28.60 -16.43 -37.50
N GLU A 282 29.26 -17.13 -38.43
CA GLU A 282 29.56 -16.63 -39.76
C GLU A 282 28.29 -16.04 -40.39
N VAL A 283 28.24 -14.71 -40.47
CA VAL A 283 27.12 -14.01 -41.09
C VAL A 283 27.33 -14.12 -42.59
N ASN A 284 26.44 -14.86 -43.25
CA ASN A 284 26.35 -14.87 -44.70
C ASN A 284 25.98 -13.45 -45.18
N LYS A 285 26.98 -12.71 -45.70
CA LYS A 285 26.96 -11.26 -45.99
C LYS A 285 25.93 -10.82 -47.05
N ASN A 286 25.12 -11.72 -47.59
CA ASN A 286 24.22 -11.45 -48.71
C ASN A 286 22.78 -11.05 -48.32
N LYS A 287 22.43 -10.88 -47.03
CA LYS A 287 21.02 -10.62 -46.63
C LYS A 287 20.74 -9.32 -45.85
N CYS A 288 21.68 -8.40 -45.69
CA CYS A 288 21.38 -7.11 -45.07
C CYS A 288 21.85 -5.94 -45.95
N LYS A 289 21.08 -5.63 -47.00
CA LYS A 289 21.11 -4.30 -47.60
C LYS A 289 20.13 -3.42 -46.82
N PHE A 290 20.64 -2.61 -45.91
CA PHE A 290 19.89 -1.48 -45.36
C PHE A 290 19.80 -0.41 -46.45
N ILE A 291 18.58 -0.04 -46.84
CA ILE A 291 18.33 1.12 -47.70
C ILE A 291 17.98 2.26 -46.74
N PRO A 292 18.79 3.33 -46.62
CA PRO A 292 18.42 4.49 -45.84
C PRO A 292 17.34 5.28 -46.59
N GLU A 293 16.12 5.28 -46.07
CA GLU A 293 15.12 6.28 -46.44
C GLU A 293 15.49 7.60 -45.75
N HIS A 294 15.75 8.62 -46.58
CA HIS A 294 16.00 10.04 -46.32
C HIS A 294 17.37 10.54 -46.80
N VAL A 295 17.44 10.78 -48.11
CA VAL A 295 18.27 11.85 -48.69
C VAL A 295 17.40 12.58 -49.72
N SER A 296 16.80 13.69 -49.29
CA SER A 296 16.58 14.94 -50.05
C SER A 296 15.75 15.90 -49.21
#